data_AF-X1S2A8-F1
#
_entry.id   AF-X1S2A8-F1
#
_cell.length_a   1.000
_cell.length_b   1.000
_cell.length_c   1.000
_cell.angle_alpha   90.00
_cell.angle_beta   90.00
_cell.angle_gamma   90.00
#
_symmetry.space_group_name_H-M   'P 1'
#
loop_
_entity.id
_entity.type
_entity.pdbx_description
1 polymer ?
#
loop_
_entity_poly.entity_id
_entity_poly.type
_entity_poly.pdbx_seq_one_letter_code
_entity_poly.pdbx_strand_id
1 'polypeptide(L)'
;SSKKMNVPMGKRLKKVPICDFVSDADKIIALPKLKTHSFMIMTLATKIMYGAVPGLTKARYHSHYYKKDSFADMLLDILSITQPDLIITSILFSSNTY
;
A
#
# COMPACT_ATOMS: atom_id res chain seq x y z
N SER A 1 -4.28 -5.65 -16.88
CA SER A 1 -3.07 -6.49 -17.02
C SER A 1 -2.07 -6.09 -15.91
N SER A 2 -1.00 -6.85 -15.70
CA SER A 2 -0.01 -6.60 -14.63
C SER A 2 1.41 -7.04 -15.00
N LYS A 3 2.41 -6.24 -14.63
CA LYS A 3 3.84 -6.50 -14.81
C LYS A 3 4.47 -7.02 -13.52
N LYS A 4 5.29 -8.08 -13.60
CA LYS A 4 6.07 -8.57 -12.44
C LYS A 4 7.30 -7.70 -12.25
N MET A 5 7.40 -7.03 -11.10
CA MET A 5 8.55 -6.23 -10.71
C MET A 5 9.36 -6.92 -9.63
N ASN A 6 10.68 -6.72 -9.65
CA ASN A 6 11.57 -7.19 -8.58
C ASN A 6 11.51 -6.23 -7.40
N VAL A 7 11.69 -6.74 -6.19
CA VAL A 7 11.79 -5.94 -4.97
C VAL A 7 13.20 -6.13 -4.38
N PRO A 8 14.17 -5.27 -4.74
CA PRO A 8 15.57 -5.49 -4.38
C PRO A 8 15.81 -5.48 -2.86
N MET A 9 15.07 -4.62 -2.14
CA MET A 9 15.17 -4.47 -0.68
C MET A 9 14.05 -5.22 0.07
N GLY A 10 13.38 -6.15 -0.60
CA GLY A 10 12.19 -6.81 -0.07
C GLY A 10 12.51 -7.76 1.06
N LYS A 11 11.87 -7.58 2.22
CA LYS A 11 12.01 -8.43 3.40
C LYS A 11 11.19 -9.72 3.31
N ARG A 12 10.04 -9.68 2.62
CA ARG A 12 9.10 -10.80 2.43
C ARG A 12 8.92 -11.17 0.97
N LEU A 13 8.78 -10.16 0.10
CA LEU A 13 8.52 -10.33 -1.32
C LEU A 13 9.81 -10.13 -2.12
N LYS A 14 10.14 -11.06 -3.01
CA LYS A 14 11.24 -10.91 -3.98
C LYS A 14 10.77 -10.35 -5.32
N LYS A 15 9.54 -10.69 -5.71
CA LYS A 15 8.86 -10.22 -6.91
C LYS A 15 7.39 -10.02 -6.64
N VAL A 16 6.80 -8.98 -7.22
CA VAL A 16 5.39 -8.63 -7.04
C VAL A 16 4.77 -8.29 -8.39
N PRO A 17 3.60 -8.83 -8.74
CA PRO A 17 2.83 -8.33 -9.87
C PRO A 17 2.22 -6.98 -9.48
N ILE A 18 2.55 -5.95 -10.25
CA ILE A 18 2.00 -4.60 -10.13
C ILE A 18 1.11 -4.35 -11.35
N CYS A 19 -0.06 -3.76 -11.13
CA CYS A 19 -0.97 -3.39 -12.19
C CYS A 19 -0.32 -2.40 -13.15
N ASP A 20 -0.54 -2.57 -14.45
CA ASP A 20 0.13 -1.78 -15.49
C ASP A 20 -0.17 -0.28 -15.34
N PHE A 21 -1.40 0.09 -14.95
CA PHE A 21 -1.77 1.49 -14.73
C PHE A 21 -0.96 2.20 -13.62
N VAL A 22 -0.31 1.45 -12.72
CA VAL A 22 0.61 2.02 -11.72
C VAL A 22 2.04 2.01 -12.25
N SER A 23 2.44 0.92 -12.93
CA SER A 23 3.80 0.76 -13.45
C SER A 23 4.10 1.69 -14.64
N ASP A 24 3.09 2.05 -15.42
CA ASP A 24 3.23 2.84 -16.64
C ASP A 24 2.87 4.33 -16.40
N ALA A 25 2.53 4.70 -15.16
CA ALA A 25 2.22 6.08 -14.80
C ALA A 25 3.50 6.92 -14.69
N ASP A 26 3.50 8.12 -15.29
CA ASP A 26 4.59 9.08 -15.15
C ASP A 26 4.70 9.62 -13.71
N LYS A 27 3.55 9.75 -13.05
CA LYS A 27 3.40 10.25 -11.68
C LYS A 27 2.28 9.53 -10.95
N ILE A 28 2.50 9.22 -9.68
CA ILE A 28 1.52 8.58 -8.80
C ILE A 28 1.11 9.57 -7.71
N ILE A 29 -0.15 9.97 -7.70
CA ILE A 29 -0.75 10.80 -6.65
C ILE A 29 -1.66 9.94 -5.79
N ALA A 30 -1.30 9.77 -4.52
CA ALA A 30 -2.05 8.99 -3.56
C ALA A 30 -2.99 9.89 -2.74
N LEU A 31 -4.29 9.54 -2.73
CA LEU A 31 -5.33 10.24 -1.97
C LEU A 31 -5.93 9.37 -0.84
N PRO A 32 -5.14 8.98 0.18
CA PRO A 32 -5.64 8.09 1.22
C PRO A 32 -6.58 8.83 2.19
N LYS A 33 -7.73 8.21 2.48
CA LYS A 33 -8.64 8.67 3.53
C LYS A 33 -8.13 8.21 4.90
N LEU A 34 -7.94 9.16 5.83
CA LEU A 34 -7.61 8.85 7.21
C LEU A 34 -8.71 7.99 7.86
N LYS A 35 -8.33 6.81 8.36
CA LYS A 35 -9.15 6.00 9.26
C LYS A 35 -8.39 5.87 10.57
N THR A 36 -9.03 6.26 11.68
CA THR A 36 -8.49 6.23 13.04
C THR A 36 -8.43 4.80 13.60
N HIS A 37 -7.73 3.90 12.93
CA HIS A 37 -7.39 2.61 13.53
C HIS A 37 -6.17 2.80 14.45
N SER A 38 -6.35 3.51 15.56
CA SER A 38 -5.48 3.70 16.74
C SER A 38 -3.97 3.92 16.60
N PHE A 39 -3.32 3.81 15.45
CA PHE A 39 -1.88 4.03 15.28
C PHE A 39 -1.61 4.12 13.77
N MET A 40 -0.71 5.03 13.36
CA MET A 40 -0.05 5.12 12.05
C MET A 40 -0.64 6.10 11.01
N ILE A 41 -0.07 7.30 10.95
CA ILE A 41 -0.08 8.15 9.74
C ILE A 41 0.67 7.45 8.59
N MET A 42 1.66 6.59 8.89
CA MET A 42 2.43 5.82 7.89
C MET A 42 1.65 4.70 7.17
N THR A 43 0.51 4.21 7.69
CA THR A 43 -0.23 3.12 7.01
C THR A 43 -1.01 3.59 5.79
N LEU A 44 -1.21 4.89 5.62
CA LEU A 44 -2.03 5.42 4.53
C LEU A 44 -1.42 5.16 3.16
N ALA A 45 -0.14 5.47 2.99
CA ALA A 45 0.60 5.24 1.74
C ALA A 45 0.75 3.74 1.44
N THR A 46 1.13 2.94 2.44
CA THR A 46 1.24 1.48 2.27
C THR A 46 -0.10 0.83 1.92
N LYS A 47 -1.21 1.24 2.55
CA LYS A 47 -2.55 0.68 2.28
C LYS A 47 -3.10 1.09 0.92
N ILE A 48 -2.91 2.34 0.50
CA ILE A 48 -3.39 2.79 -0.82
C ILE A 48 -2.56 2.14 -1.93
N MET A 49 -1.24 2.05 -1.76
CA MET A 49 -0.35 1.41 -2.73
C MET A 49 -0.47 -0.12 -2.76
N TYR A 50 -1.03 -0.74 -1.71
CA TYR A 50 -1.49 -2.13 -1.81
C TYR A 50 -2.55 -2.33 -2.89
N GLY A 51 -3.25 -1.27 -3.32
CA GLY A 51 -4.13 -1.27 -4.49
C GLY A 51 -3.40 -1.46 -5.82
N ALA A 52 -2.09 -1.27 -5.87
CA ALA A 52 -1.27 -1.53 -7.05
C ALA A 52 -1.12 -3.04 -7.33
N VAL A 53 -1.46 -3.91 -6.37
CA VAL A 53 -1.40 -5.37 -6.56
C VAL A 53 -2.73 -5.90 -7.10
N PRO A 54 -2.73 -6.77 -8.13
CA PRO A 54 -3.94 -7.38 -8.68
C PRO A 54 -4.78 -8.13 -7.64
N GLY A 55 -6.11 -8.09 -7.78
CA GLY A 55 -7.08 -8.57 -6.78
C GLY A 55 -6.87 -10.02 -6.29
N LEU A 56 -6.59 -10.96 -7.20
CA LEU A 56 -6.33 -12.37 -6.82
C LEU A 56 -5.05 -12.53 -5.99
N THR A 57 -3.97 -11.84 -6.39
CA THR A 57 -2.71 -11.84 -5.63
C THR A 57 -2.87 -11.16 -4.28
N LYS A 58 -3.63 -10.06 -4.26
CA LYS A 58 -3.98 -9.32 -3.05
C LYS A 58 -4.68 -10.23 -2.03
N ALA A 59 -5.71 -10.97 -2.45
CA ALA A 59 -6.40 -11.92 -1.58
C ALA A 59 -5.45 -13.01 -1.03
N ARG A 60 -4.56 -13.55 -1.89
CA ARG A 60 -3.55 -14.53 -1.46
C ARG A 60 -2.58 -13.96 -0.42
N TYR A 61 -2.07 -12.75 -0.61
CA TYR A 61 -1.17 -12.12 0.36
C TYR A 61 -1.86 -11.87 1.70
N HIS A 62 -3.13 -11.47 1.68
CA HIS A 62 -3.88 -11.28 2.92
C HIS A 62 -4.03 -12.58 3.72
N SER A 63 -4.25 -13.71 3.04
CA SER A 63 -4.31 -15.03 3.69
C SER A 63 -2.93 -15.52 4.14
N HIS A 64 -1.89 -15.32 3.33
CA HIS A 64 -0.54 -15.83 3.60
C HIS A 64 0.18 -15.06 4.72
N TYR A 65 -0.04 -13.75 4.82
CA TYR A 65 0.57 -12.88 5.83
C TYR A 65 -0.46 -12.47 6.90
N TYR A 66 -0.95 -13.44 7.66
CA TYR A 66 -2.00 -13.22 8.68
C TYR A 66 -1.49 -12.54 9.97
N LYS A 67 -0.18 -12.59 10.25
CA LYS A 67 0.43 -11.90 11.40
C LYS A 67 0.62 -10.42 11.07
N LYS A 68 0.34 -9.52 12.02
CA LYS A 68 0.42 -8.06 11.82
C LYS A 68 1.78 -7.60 11.29
N ASP A 69 2.86 -8.08 11.89
CA ASP A 69 4.22 -7.65 11.53
C ASP A 69 4.64 -8.16 10.15
N SER A 70 4.27 -9.40 9.80
CA SER A 70 4.60 -9.93 8.48
C SER A 70 3.76 -9.29 7.38
N PHE A 71 2.52 -8.91 7.68
CA PHE A 71 1.69 -8.11 6.78
C PHE A 71 2.28 -6.70 6.59
N ALA A 72 2.75 -6.07 7.66
CA ALA A 72 3.39 -4.76 7.61
C ALA A 72 4.67 -4.79 6.76
N ASP A 73 5.56 -5.77 7.00
CA ASP A 73 6.77 -5.97 6.19
C ASP A 73 6.42 -6.11 4.70
N MET A 74 5.41 -6.92 4.38
CA MET A 74 4.93 -7.15 3.01
C MET A 74 4.39 -5.88 2.35
N LEU A 75 3.68 -5.04 3.10
CA LEU A 75 3.22 -3.75 2.61
C LEU A 75 4.37 -2.77 2.33
N LEU A 76 5.40 -2.77 3.17
CA LEU A 76 6.60 -1.95 2.95
C LEU A 76 7.37 -2.39 1.70
N ASP A 77 7.46 -3.69 1.45
CA ASP A 77 8.05 -4.22 0.23
C ASP A 77 7.34 -3.69 -1.02
N ILE A 78 6.01 -3.67 -1.01
CA ILE A 78 5.20 -3.13 -2.13
C ILE A 78 5.43 -1.62 -2.26
N LEU A 79 5.38 -0.89 -1.14
CA LEU A 79 5.59 0.56 -1.16
C LEU A 79 6.98 0.91 -1.70
N SER A 80 8.01 0.11 -1.42
CA SER A 80 9.38 0.37 -1.86
C SER A 80 9.52 0.47 -3.39
N ILE A 81 8.67 -0.23 -4.14
CA ILE A 81 8.66 -0.24 -5.61
C ILE A 81 7.48 0.54 -6.22
N THR A 82 6.61 1.11 -5.39
CA THR A 82 5.42 1.86 -5.81
C THR A 82 5.29 3.16 -5.02
N GLN A 83 6.41 3.85 -4.78
CA GLN A 83 6.40 5.08 -3.99
C GLN A 83 5.59 6.16 -4.74
N PRO A 84 4.55 6.74 -4.12
CA PRO A 84 3.82 7.84 -4.73
C PRO A 84 4.68 9.12 -4.73
N ASP A 85 4.62 9.89 -5.81
CA ASP A 85 5.30 11.20 -5.92
C ASP A 85 4.65 12.25 -5.01
N LEU A 86 3.34 12.12 -4.77
CA LEU A 86 2.58 13.05 -3.95
C LEU A 86 1.51 12.32 -3.15
N ILE A 87 1.39 12.65 -1.86
CA ILE A 87 0.33 12.14 -0.99
C ILE A 87 -0.48 13.32 -0.48
N ILE A 88 -1.78 13.35 -0.78
CA ILE A 88 -2.72 14.34 -0.23
C ILE A 88 -3.74 13.61 0.62
N THR A 89 -3.85 13.95 1.89
CA THR A 89 -4.82 13.36 2.80
C THR A 89 -5.69 14.43 3.43
N SER A 90 -6.99 14.18 3.50
CA SER A 90 -7.93 15.02 4.24
C SER A 90 -8.33 14.35 5.54
N ILE A 91 -8.33 15.14 6.62
CA ILE A 91 -8.84 14.74 7.92
C ILE A 91 -10.18 15.44 8.15
N LEU A 92 -11.22 14.66 8.46
CA LEU A 92 -12.45 15.22 9.03
C LEU A 92 -12.35 15.02 10.54
N PHE A 93 -12.18 16.12 11.27
CA PHE A 93 -12.21 16.10 12.73
C PHE A 93 -13.63 16.40 13.20
N SER A 94 -14.28 15.42 13.84
CA SER A 94 -15.54 15.64 14.54
C SER A 94 -15.21 15.88 16.00
N SER A 95 -15.18 17.15 16.42
CA SER A 95 -15.09 17.49 17.84
C SER A 95 -16.44 17.19 18.50
N ASN A 96 -16.53 16.08 19.24
CA ASN A 96 -17.61 15.90 20.20
C ASN A 96 -17.30 16.78 21.41
N THR A 97 -17.73 18.03 21.37
CA THR A 97 -17.81 18.89 22.55
C THR A 97 -19.09 18.51 23.29
N TYR A 98 -18.92 17.91 24.47
CA TYR A 98 -19.97 17.82 25.49
C TYR A 98 -20.19 19.19 26.14
#